data_AF-A0A381FHX3-F1
#
_entry.id   AF-A0A381FHX3-F1
#
_cell.length_a   1.000
_cell.length_b   1.000
_cell.length_c   1.000
_cell.angle_alpha   90.00
_cell.angle_beta   90.00
_cell.angle_gamma   90.00
#
_symmetry.space_group_name_H-M   'P 1'
#
loop_
_entity.id
_entity.type
_entity.pdbx_description
1 polymer ?
#
loop_
_entity_poly.entity_id
_entity_poly.type
_entity_poly.pdbx_seq_one_letter_code
_entity_poly.pdbx_strand_id
1 'polypeptide(L)'
;MSGDIEEVIIPPPPKPVEWPPKRTTECDDLSDYQNGGCGGPPPSPCAAYQNCGDNGAEGNTEPPAVKLKPCETIKKAANNANIKILLNNLKSLTTSSAAENVYLINDINANSGNVDATHFVGELGNAAIGMSIPNPVEGFIHSHYAGLLPVFSVSDLATLAWMYKNGKIKDVSTFVMGVVTASGTQYMITIDNGIQFTSFASSMLDSQNQYSTVMSSMQEIMYVKNGITNNNTLENNENNFLRYLQSNNSGLKILKGDKNFSDWSLLEINELGKTVPTKCN
;
A
#
# COMPACT_ATOMS: atom_id res chain seq x y z
N MET A 1 5.60 7.86 -32.55
CA MET A 1 5.39 8.70 -31.35
C MET A 1 5.99 7.91 -30.20
N SER A 2 7.15 8.35 -29.71
CA SER A 2 7.83 7.76 -28.56
C SER A 2 7.11 8.28 -27.33
N GLY A 3 6.33 7.44 -26.66
CA GLY A 3 5.71 7.80 -25.38
C GLY A 3 6.78 7.80 -24.32
N ASP A 4 6.93 8.93 -23.64
CA ASP A 4 7.76 9.04 -22.45
C ASP A 4 7.25 8.03 -21.42
N ILE A 5 8.06 7.02 -21.13
CA ILE A 5 7.82 6.05 -20.07
C ILE A 5 8.04 6.77 -18.74
N GLU A 6 6.96 7.00 -17.99
CA GLU A 6 7.04 7.43 -16.61
C GLU A 6 7.76 6.34 -15.79
N GLU A 7 9.02 6.60 -15.48
CA GLU A 7 9.82 5.81 -14.56
C GLU A 7 9.40 6.19 -13.13
N VAL A 8 8.84 5.24 -12.39
CA VAL A 8 8.57 5.44 -10.97
C VAL A 8 9.83 5.05 -10.21
N ILE A 9 10.62 6.06 -9.87
CA ILE A 9 11.68 5.92 -8.88
C ILE A 9 10.99 6.03 -7.53
N ILE A 10 10.82 4.91 -6.83
CA ILE A 10 10.45 4.94 -5.40
C ILE A 10 11.71 5.44 -4.67
N PRO A 11 11.76 6.68 -4.16
CA PRO A 11 12.95 7.14 -3.48
C PRO A 11 13.15 6.34 -2.18
N PRO A 12 14.41 6.09 -1.77
CA PRO A 12 14.65 5.47 -0.48
C PRO A 12 14.08 6.34 0.65
N PRO A 13 13.66 5.73 1.78
CA PRO A 13 13.33 6.50 2.96
C PRO A 13 14.52 7.39 3.33
N PRO A 14 14.29 8.64 3.77
CA PRO A 14 15.37 9.52 4.18
C PRO A 14 16.19 8.86 5.30
N LYS A 15 17.51 9.02 5.26
CA LYS A 15 18.41 8.55 6.33
C LYS A 15 17.90 9.08 7.69
N PRO A 16 18.01 8.30 8.78
CA PRO A 16 17.60 8.75 10.11
C PRO A 16 18.23 10.11 10.41
N VAL A 17 17.38 11.11 10.65
CA VAL A 17 17.85 12.44 11.03
C VAL A 17 18.41 12.36 12.44
N GLU A 18 19.70 12.64 12.62
CA GLU A 18 20.28 12.85 13.95
C GLU A 18 19.57 14.05 14.59
N TRP A 19 18.82 13.76 15.65
CA TRP A 19 18.12 14.75 16.46
C TRP A 19 19.07 15.40 17.48
N PRO A 20 18.92 16.71 17.82
CA PRO A 20 17.94 17.69 17.34
C PRO A 20 18.56 18.83 16.47
N PRO A 21 17.92 19.26 15.36
CA PRO A 21 18.17 20.58 14.78
C PRO A 21 17.52 21.70 15.62
N LYS A 22 18.19 22.85 15.70
CA LYS A 22 17.76 24.04 16.45
C LYS A 22 16.44 24.62 15.90
N ARG A 23 15.50 24.91 16.81
CA ARG A 23 14.25 25.64 16.52
C ARG A 23 14.55 27.06 16.02
N THR A 24 13.91 27.46 14.93
CA THR A 24 13.62 28.87 14.62
C THR A 24 12.12 29.08 14.76
N THR A 25 11.76 30.01 15.63
CA THR A 25 10.40 30.45 15.96
C THR A 25 9.90 31.43 14.92
N GLU A 26 8.83 31.11 14.21
CA GLU A 26 7.95 32.09 13.57
C GLU A 26 6.68 31.37 13.08
N CYS A 27 5.61 31.45 13.87
CA CYS A 27 4.18 31.35 13.53
C CYS A 27 3.39 31.05 14.83
N ASP A 28 3.50 31.96 15.81
CA ASP A 28 2.59 32.03 16.96
C ASP A 28 1.81 33.34 16.83
N ASP A 29 0.80 33.39 15.97
CA ASP A 29 -0.24 34.41 16.11
C ASP A 29 -1.60 33.84 15.67
N LEU A 30 -2.47 33.64 16.66
CA LEU A 30 -3.81 33.06 16.56
C LEU A 30 -4.89 34.11 16.22
N SER A 31 -4.50 35.29 15.75
CA SER A 31 -5.42 36.41 15.49
C SER A 31 -5.98 36.49 14.07
N ASP A 32 -5.43 35.74 13.09
CA ASP A 32 -5.86 35.82 11.68
C ASP A 32 -7.00 34.84 11.28
N TYR A 33 -7.50 34.01 12.20
CA TYR A 33 -8.59 33.07 11.90
C TYR A 33 -10.00 33.72 11.79
N GLN A 34 -10.13 35.03 12.04
CA GLN A 34 -11.44 35.70 12.11
C GLN A 34 -11.88 36.46 10.85
N ASN A 35 -11.06 36.54 9.80
CA ASN A 35 -11.46 37.17 8.53
C ASN A 35 -11.55 36.14 7.40
N GLY A 36 -12.76 35.63 7.18
CA GLY A 36 -13.07 34.53 6.26
C GLY A 36 -12.67 34.76 4.81
N GLY A 37 -11.51 34.22 4.41
CA GLY A 37 -11.04 34.23 3.03
C GLY A 37 -10.17 33.02 2.73
N CYS A 38 -10.77 31.84 2.57
CA CYS A 38 -10.26 30.66 1.84
C CYS A 38 -11.33 29.56 1.87
N GLY A 39 -12.44 29.76 1.16
CA GLY A 39 -13.56 28.82 1.15
C GLY A 39 -14.24 28.79 -0.22
N GLY A 40 -13.62 28.11 -1.18
CA GLY A 40 -14.34 27.57 -2.33
C GLY A 40 -14.71 26.10 -2.04
N PRO A 41 -15.90 25.63 -2.43
CA PRO A 41 -16.23 24.21 -2.31
C PRO A 41 -15.21 23.37 -3.09
N PRO A 42 -14.78 22.20 -2.58
CA PRO A 42 -13.86 21.34 -3.29
C PRO A 42 -14.46 20.96 -4.66
N PRO A 43 -13.66 20.92 -5.73
CA PRO A 43 -14.15 20.50 -7.03
C PRO A 43 -14.72 19.08 -6.94
N SER A 44 -15.90 18.92 -7.54
CA SER A 44 -16.63 17.65 -7.65
C SER A 44 -15.69 16.52 -8.14
N PRO A 45 -15.75 15.31 -7.55
CA PRO A 45 -14.85 14.20 -7.89
C PRO A 45 -15.00 13.65 -9.31
N CYS A 46 -15.95 14.14 -10.11
CA CYS A 46 -16.18 13.67 -11.48
C CYS A 46 -15.09 14.06 -12.50
N ALA A 47 -14.08 14.86 -12.13
CA ALA A 47 -13.07 15.32 -13.08
C ALA A 47 -12.00 14.26 -13.48
N ALA A 48 -11.90 13.14 -12.78
CA ALA A 48 -10.83 12.15 -12.99
C ALA A 48 -11.14 11.05 -14.02
N TYR A 49 -12.36 10.99 -14.58
CA TYR A 49 -12.72 10.04 -15.63
C TYR A 49 -13.19 10.80 -16.88
N GLN A 50 -12.35 10.86 -17.92
CA GLN A 50 -12.67 11.44 -19.24
C GLN A 50 -13.69 10.60 -20.03
N ASN A 51 -14.91 10.45 -19.51
CA ASN A 51 -16.04 9.91 -20.27
C ASN A 51 -17.42 10.33 -19.71
N CYS A 52 -17.56 11.61 -19.34
CA CYS A 52 -18.90 12.18 -19.13
C CYS A 52 -19.41 12.71 -20.48
N GLY A 53 -19.97 11.82 -21.29
CA GLY A 53 -20.76 12.22 -22.45
C GLY A 53 -22.06 12.87 -21.97
N ASP A 54 -22.23 14.15 -22.30
CA ASP A 54 -23.50 14.87 -22.14
C ASP A 54 -24.61 14.10 -22.87
N ASN A 55 -25.55 13.53 -22.12
CA ASN A 55 -26.97 13.40 -22.48
C ASN A 55 -27.76 12.72 -21.35
N GLY A 56 -28.62 13.49 -20.68
CA GLY A 56 -29.82 12.95 -20.03
C GLY A 56 -29.74 12.84 -18.52
N ALA A 57 -30.64 13.57 -17.87
CA ALA A 57 -30.90 13.52 -16.44
C ALA A 57 -31.22 12.10 -15.95
N GLU A 58 -30.35 11.53 -15.12
CA GLU A 58 -30.66 10.47 -14.14
C GLU A 58 -29.50 10.46 -13.12
N GLY A 59 -29.81 10.19 -11.86
CA GLY A 59 -29.04 10.64 -10.68
C GLY A 59 -27.55 10.34 -10.69
N ASN A 60 -26.77 11.29 -10.16
CA ASN A 60 -25.44 11.04 -9.59
C ASN A 60 -25.57 10.07 -8.41
N THR A 61 -25.73 8.79 -8.70
CA THR A 61 -25.39 7.76 -7.73
C THR A 61 -23.89 7.61 -7.78
N GLU A 62 -23.22 8.16 -6.77
CA GLU A 62 -21.87 7.75 -6.37
C GLU A 62 -21.73 6.23 -6.59
N PRO A 63 -20.64 5.74 -7.22
CA PRO A 63 -20.45 4.32 -7.43
C PRO A 63 -20.71 3.60 -6.10
N PRO A 64 -21.63 2.63 -6.06
CA PRO A 64 -22.00 2.00 -4.80
C PRO A 64 -20.74 1.50 -4.13
N ALA A 65 -20.60 1.82 -2.84
CA ALA A 65 -19.49 1.35 -2.02
C ALA A 65 -19.43 -0.17 -2.10
N VAL A 66 -18.58 -0.71 -2.99
CA VAL A 66 -18.39 -2.15 -3.09
C VAL A 66 -17.61 -2.54 -1.84
N LYS A 67 -18.33 -3.07 -0.85
CA LYS A 67 -17.72 -3.71 0.30
C LYS A 67 -17.12 -5.02 -0.21
N LEU A 68 -15.81 -5.01 -0.41
CA LEU A 68 -15.08 -6.20 -0.81
C LEU A 68 -15.00 -7.16 0.37
N LYS A 69 -14.77 -8.43 0.10
CA LYS A 69 -14.63 -9.46 1.14
C LYS A 69 -13.18 -9.94 1.11
N PRO A 70 -12.32 -9.50 2.06
CA PRO A 70 -10.88 -9.75 2.01
C PRO A 70 -10.51 -11.23 1.86
N CYS A 71 -11.23 -12.11 2.57
CA CYS A 71 -11.03 -13.55 2.46
C CYS A 71 -11.47 -14.13 1.10
N GLU A 72 -12.39 -13.49 0.36
CA GLU A 72 -12.76 -13.92 -1.00
C GLU A 72 -11.74 -13.40 -2.02
N THR A 73 -11.32 -12.13 -1.90
CA THR A 73 -10.26 -11.53 -2.73
C THR A 73 -8.97 -12.35 -2.68
N ILE A 74 -8.53 -12.74 -1.48
CA ILE A 74 -7.29 -13.50 -1.36
C ILE A 74 -7.40 -14.93 -1.90
N LYS A 75 -8.58 -15.55 -1.93
CA LYS A 75 -8.71 -16.95 -2.37
C LYS A 75 -8.23 -17.14 -3.81
N LYS A 76 -8.39 -16.15 -4.69
CA LYS A 76 -7.88 -16.21 -6.07
C LYS A 76 -6.35 -16.18 -6.09
N ALA A 77 -5.75 -15.29 -5.30
CA ALA A 77 -4.30 -15.11 -5.27
C ALA A 77 -3.57 -16.19 -4.44
N ALA A 78 -4.00 -16.40 -3.20
CA ALA A 78 -3.39 -17.33 -2.24
C ALA A 78 -3.52 -18.79 -2.64
N ASN A 79 -4.59 -19.21 -3.33
CA ASN A 79 -4.74 -20.60 -3.75
C ASN A 79 -4.10 -20.87 -5.12
N ASN A 80 -3.58 -19.85 -5.81
CA ASN A 80 -2.89 -20.04 -7.07
C ASN A 80 -1.49 -20.62 -6.82
N ALA A 81 -1.24 -21.82 -7.34
CA ALA A 81 0.04 -22.52 -7.16
C ALA A 81 1.24 -21.73 -7.70
N ASN A 82 1.08 -21.00 -8.81
CA ASN A 82 2.14 -20.18 -9.39
C ASN A 82 2.44 -18.95 -8.53
N ILE A 83 1.43 -18.31 -7.92
CA ILE A 83 1.66 -17.24 -6.93
C ILE A 83 2.42 -17.80 -5.72
N LYS A 84 2.07 -19.00 -5.23
CA LYS A 84 2.82 -19.65 -4.15
C LYS A 84 4.28 -19.91 -4.53
N ILE A 85 4.57 -20.26 -5.78
CA ILE A 85 5.96 -20.41 -6.26
C ILE A 85 6.69 -19.07 -6.18
N LEU A 86 6.09 -17.97 -6.62
CA LEU A 86 6.68 -16.63 -6.53
C LEU A 86 6.91 -16.20 -5.07
N LEU A 87 5.94 -16.43 -4.17
CA LEU A 87 6.07 -16.15 -2.74
C LEU A 87 7.18 -16.97 -2.07
N ASN A 88 7.31 -18.26 -2.43
CA ASN A 88 8.41 -19.10 -1.94
C ASN A 88 9.77 -18.61 -2.44
N ASN A 89 9.85 -18.15 -3.69
CA ASN A 89 11.06 -17.54 -4.22
C ASN A 89 11.44 -16.28 -3.42
N LEU A 90 10.49 -15.33 -3.25
CA LEU A 90 10.68 -14.14 -2.42
C LEU A 90 11.14 -14.50 -1.01
N LYS A 91 10.53 -15.52 -0.39
CA LYS A 91 10.91 -16.01 0.92
C LYS A 91 12.38 -16.44 0.98
N SER A 92 12.86 -17.21 0.00
CA SER A 92 14.27 -17.57 -0.07
C SER A 92 15.16 -16.32 -0.21
N LEU A 93 14.76 -15.38 -1.07
CA LEU A 93 15.50 -14.13 -1.33
C LEU A 93 15.60 -13.21 -0.11
N THR A 94 14.65 -13.24 0.84
CA THR A 94 14.76 -12.46 2.09
C THR A 94 16.02 -12.75 2.91
N THR A 95 16.62 -13.93 2.72
CA THR A 95 17.81 -14.38 3.46
C THR A 95 19.06 -14.52 2.59
N SER A 96 18.90 -14.71 1.27
CA SER A 96 20.01 -14.88 0.33
C SER A 96 20.37 -13.61 -0.45
N SER A 97 19.58 -12.55 -0.34
CA SER A 97 19.82 -11.26 -0.98
C SER A 97 19.76 -10.12 0.04
N ALA A 98 20.57 -9.08 -0.18
CA ALA A 98 20.51 -7.81 0.53
C ALA A 98 19.78 -6.72 -0.30
N ALA A 99 19.06 -7.12 -1.34
CA ALA A 99 18.21 -6.24 -2.15
C ALA A 99 16.75 -6.68 -2.02
N GLU A 100 15.84 -5.71 -2.11
CA GLU A 100 14.43 -6.02 -2.27
C GLU A 100 14.19 -6.66 -3.65
N ASN A 101 13.24 -7.58 -3.72
CA ASN A 101 12.81 -8.24 -4.93
C ASN A 101 11.31 -8.07 -5.07
N VAL A 102 10.84 -7.76 -6.28
CA VAL A 102 9.41 -7.58 -6.58
C VAL A 102 9.02 -8.47 -7.75
N TYR A 103 7.87 -9.12 -7.64
CA TYR A 103 7.13 -9.63 -8.79
C TYR A 103 5.92 -8.74 -9.03
N LEU A 104 5.89 -8.10 -10.19
CA LEU A 104 4.72 -7.39 -10.71
C LEU A 104 3.86 -8.39 -11.48
N ILE A 105 2.62 -8.64 -11.03
CA ILE A 105 1.73 -9.65 -11.60
C ILE A 105 0.87 -8.99 -12.68
N ASN A 106 1.28 -9.12 -13.93
CA ASN A 106 0.61 -8.47 -15.07
C ASN A 106 -0.76 -9.11 -15.36
N ASP A 107 -0.83 -10.43 -15.32
CA ASP A 107 -2.05 -11.18 -15.62
C ASP A 107 -2.08 -12.54 -14.90
N ILE A 108 -3.28 -13.00 -14.54
CA ILE A 108 -3.53 -14.35 -14.05
C ILE A 108 -4.53 -15.01 -14.98
N ASN A 109 -4.08 -15.98 -15.77
CA ASN A 109 -4.94 -16.71 -16.68
C ASN A 109 -6.01 -17.48 -15.89
N ALA A 110 -7.27 -17.10 -16.05
CA ALA A 110 -8.38 -17.69 -15.29
C ALA A 110 -8.59 -19.18 -15.55
N ASN A 111 -8.17 -19.70 -16.70
CA ASN A 111 -8.38 -21.10 -17.10
C ASN A 111 -7.25 -22.02 -16.65
N SER A 112 -6.00 -21.59 -16.78
CA SER A 112 -4.83 -22.41 -16.42
C SER A 112 -4.26 -22.09 -15.04
N GLY A 113 -4.60 -20.94 -14.45
CA GLY A 113 -3.93 -20.41 -13.27
C GLY A 113 -2.50 -19.95 -13.54
N ASN A 114 -2.05 -19.90 -14.79
CA ASN A 114 -0.73 -19.38 -15.15
C ASN A 114 -0.65 -17.90 -14.78
N VAL A 115 0.52 -17.51 -14.28
CA VAL A 115 0.80 -16.14 -13.84
C VAL A 115 1.83 -15.56 -14.78
N ASP A 116 1.48 -14.46 -15.45
CA ASP A 116 2.45 -13.59 -16.11
C ASP A 116 2.94 -12.58 -15.08
N ALA A 117 4.24 -12.66 -14.74
CA ALA A 117 4.86 -11.76 -13.78
C ALA A 117 6.23 -11.30 -14.24
N THR A 118 6.52 -10.02 -14.02
CA THR A 118 7.83 -9.42 -14.27
C THR A 118 8.60 -9.28 -12.96
N HIS A 119 9.84 -9.74 -12.94
CA HIS A 119 10.72 -9.67 -11.77
C HIS A 119 11.60 -8.42 -11.83
N PHE A 120 11.61 -7.66 -10.74
CA PHE A 120 12.49 -6.51 -10.53
C PHE A 120 13.33 -6.73 -9.28
N VAL A 121 14.54 -6.20 -9.30
CA VAL A 121 15.49 -6.29 -8.17
C VAL A 121 15.96 -4.88 -7.84
N GLY A 122 15.92 -4.53 -6.56
CA GLY A 122 16.41 -3.27 -6.04
C GLY A 122 17.93 -3.20 -5.97
N GLU A 123 18.43 -2.04 -5.58
CA GLU A 123 19.85 -1.88 -5.29
C GLU A 123 20.22 -2.61 -3.98
N LEU A 124 21.44 -3.14 -3.93
CA LEU A 124 21.95 -3.81 -2.72
C LEU A 124 22.03 -2.84 -1.55
N GLY A 125 21.45 -3.23 -0.40
CA GLY A 125 21.43 -2.44 0.83
C GLY A 125 20.49 -1.23 0.76
N ASN A 126 19.69 -1.12 -0.31
CA ASN A 126 18.71 -0.06 -0.46
C ASN A 126 17.29 -0.64 -0.29
N ALA A 127 16.44 0.05 0.45
CA ALA A 127 15.04 -0.32 0.67
C ALA A 127 14.15 0.38 -0.37
N ALA A 128 14.52 0.18 -1.64
CA ALA A 128 13.88 0.83 -2.77
C ALA A 128 14.10 0.03 -4.06
N ILE A 129 13.09 0.07 -4.93
CA ILE A 129 13.13 -0.50 -6.28
C ILE A 129 12.60 0.55 -7.26
N GLY A 130 13.41 0.88 -8.26
CA GLY A 130 12.93 1.60 -9.43
C GLY A 130 12.21 0.63 -10.36
N MET A 131 10.95 0.88 -10.69
CA MET A 131 10.19 0.07 -11.64
C MET A 131 9.22 0.93 -12.43
N SER A 132 8.93 0.55 -13.67
CA SER A 132 7.88 1.18 -14.47
C SER A 132 6.68 0.25 -14.55
N ILE A 133 5.49 0.81 -14.33
CA ILE A 133 4.20 0.11 -14.40
C ILE A 133 3.40 0.74 -15.55
N PRO A 134 3.70 0.37 -16.81
CA PRO A 134 3.10 1.01 -17.97
C PRO A 134 1.61 0.69 -18.08
N ASN A 135 1.22 -0.53 -17.71
CA ASN A 135 -0.15 -1.04 -17.84
C ASN A 135 -0.75 -1.38 -16.46
N PRO A 136 -2.09 -1.40 -16.32
CA PRO A 136 -2.74 -1.90 -15.11
C PRO A 136 -2.41 -3.37 -14.84
N VAL A 137 -2.19 -3.73 -13.58
CA VAL A 137 -1.75 -5.07 -13.15
C VAL A 137 -2.73 -5.73 -12.18
N GLU A 138 -2.64 -7.06 -12.03
CA GLU A 138 -3.48 -7.82 -11.08
C GLU A 138 -2.91 -7.86 -9.66
N GLY A 139 -1.64 -7.51 -9.47
CA GLY A 139 -1.04 -7.46 -8.15
C GLY A 139 0.44 -7.15 -8.18
N PHE A 140 1.02 -6.99 -7.00
CA PHE A 140 2.47 -7.04 -6.84
C PHE A 140 2.84 -7.64 -5.50
N ILE A 141 3.93 -8.39 -5.48
CA ILE A 141 4.44 -9.01 -4.25
C ILE A 141 5.93 -8.73 -4.13
N HIS A 142 6.41 -8.46 -2.92
CA HIS A 142 7.81 -8.11 -2.72
C HIS A 142 8.42 -8.71 -1.45
N SER A 143 9.74 -8.59 -1.34
CA SER A 143 10.50 -9.11 -0.22
C SER A 143 11.19 -8.00 0.58
N HIS A 144 11.08 -8.06 1.90
CA HIS A 144 11.93 -7.32 2.82
C HIS A 144 13.11 -8.19 3.26
N TYR A 145 14.34 -7.82 2.91
CA TYR A 145 15.54 -8.50 3.39
C TYR A 145 15.88 -8.12 4.85
N ALA A 146 16.92 -8.73 5.42
CA ALA A 146 17.31 -8.52 6.81
C ALA A 146 17.62 -7.04 7.12
N GLY A 147 17.02 -6.52 8.20
CA GLY A 147 17.18 -5.13 8.63
C GLY A 147 16.04 -4.19 8.19
N LEU A 148 15.08 -4.69 7.42
CA LEU A 148 13.86 -3.96 7.04
C LEU A 148 12.69 -4.29 7.97
N LEU A 149 11.57 -3.57 7.80
CA LEU A 149 10.39 -3.71 8.65
C LEU A 149 9.77 -5.11 8.54
N PRO A 150 9.26 -5.68 9.64
CA PRO A 150 8.59 -6.98 9.62
C PRO A 150 7.14 -6.90 9.12
N VAL A 151 6.70 -5.74 8.62
CA VAL A 151 5.37 -5.42 8.09
C VAL A 151 5.54 -4.50 6.88
N PHE A 152 4.46 -4.15 6.19
CA PHE A 152 4.49 -3.16 5.10
C PHE A 152 5.02 -1.80 5.57
N SER A 153 5.92 -1.21 4.78
CA SER A 153 6.46 0.13 4.98
C SER A 153 5.46 1.24 4.63
N VAL A 154 5.82 2.50 4.88
CA VAL A 154 5.03 3.64 4.38
C VAL A 154 5.11 3.71 2.85
N SER A 155 6.30 3.51 2.29
CA SER A 155 6.52 3.50 0.85
C SER A 155 5.64 2.45 0.15
N ASP A 156 5.48 1.28 0.77
CA ASP A 156 4.57 0.22 0.30
C ASP A 156 3.12 0.72 0.18
N LEU A 157 2.59 1.36 1.24
CA LEU A 157 1.24 1.91 1.25
C LEU A 157 1.08 3.05 0.25
N ALA A 158 2.11 3.87 0.10
CA ALA A 158 2.12 4.95 -0.89
C ALA A 158 2.17 4.39 -2.33
N THR A 159 2.82 3.24 -2.55
CA THR A 159 2.84 2.56 -3.87
C THR A 159 1.46 2.08 -4.22
N LEU A 160 0.78 1.46 -3.26
CA LEU A 160 -0.60 1.04 -3.43
C LEU A 160 -1.52 2.25 -3.71
N ALA A 161 -1.36 3.35 -2.98
CA ALA A 161 -2.10 4.58 -3.19
C ALA A 161 -1.87 5.16 -4.59
N TRP A 162 -0.60 5.25 -5.03
CA TRP A 162 -0.22 5.75 -6.34
C TRP A 162 -0.80 4.87 -7.45
N MET A 163 -0.66 3.55 -7.34
CA MET A 163 -1.21 2.60 -8.31
C MET A 163 -2.73 2.75 -8.42
N TYR A 164 -3.42 2.90 -7.29
CA TYR A 164 -4.87 3.10 -7.27
C TYR A 164 -5.30 4.41 -7.94
N LYS A 165 -4.68 5.53 -7.56
CA LYS A 165 -5.03 6.88 -8.06
C LYS A 165 -4.66 7.09 -9.53
N ASN A 166 -3.64 6.38 -10.02
CA ASN A 166 -3.18 6.47 -11.41
C ASN A 166 -3.70 5.32 -12.29
N GLY A 167 -4.74 4.59 -11.85
CA GLY A 167 -5.42 3.57 -12.66
C GLY A 167 -4.53 2.38 -13.02
N LYS A 168 -3.50 2.09 -12.22
CA LYS A 168 -2.56 0.96 -12.43
C LYS A 168 -3.02 -0.35 -11.80
N ILE A 169 -4.21 -0.36 -11.21
CA ILE A 169 -4.86 -1.57 -10.69
C ILE A 169 -5.91 -2.02 -11.70
N LYS A 170 -5.74 -3.22 -12.26
CA LYS A 170 -6.64 -3.77 -13.30
C LYS A 170 -8.05 -4.02 -12.75
N ASP A 171 -8.14 -4.58 -11.55
CA ASP A 171 -9.39 -4.86 -10.86
C ASP A 171 -9.20 -4.82 -9.34
N VAL A 172 -9.75 -3.79 -8.70
CA VAL A 172 -9.64 -3.57 -7.25
C VAL A 172 -10.20 -4.74 -6.43
N SER A 173 -11.19 -5.46 -6.96
CA SER A 173 -11.85 -6.56 -6.23
C SER A 173 -11.00 -7.82 -6.13
N THR A 174 -10.04 -7.99 -7.03
CA THR A 174 -9.15 -9.15 -7.13
C THR A 174 -7.68 -8.80 -6.91
N PHE A 175 -7.35 -7.50 -6.88
CA PHE A 175 -6.00 -7.02 -6.66
C PHE A 175 -5.47 -7.41 -5.28
N VAL A 176 -4.21 -7.85 -5.27
CA VAL A 176 -3.46 -8.07 -4.03
C VAL A 176 -2.10 -7.41 -4.09
N MET A 177 -1.69 -6.86 -2.96
CA MET A 177 -0.30 -6.53 -2.70
C MET A 177 0.23 -7.41 -1.57
N GLY A 178 1.42 -7.96 -1.69
CA GLY A 178 1.97 -8.87 -0.69
C GLY A 178 3.41 -8.57 -0.32
N VAL A 179 3.78 -8.86 0.93
CA VAL A 179 5.16 -8.74 1.41
C VAL A 179 5.58 -10.01 2.14
N VAL A 180 6.80 -10.48 1.85
CA VAL A 180 7.47 -11.57 2.58
C VAL A 180 8.72 -11.01 3.24
N THR A 181 8.90 -11.20 4.54
CA THR A 181 9.99 -10.56 5.29
C THR A 181 11.02 -11.56 5.80
N ALA A 182 12.26 -11.09 5.98
CA ALA A 182 13.34 -11.83 6.62
C ALA A 182 13.03 -12.19 8.08
N SER A 183 12.07 -11.50 8.71
CA SER A 183 11.57 -11.84 10.05
C SER A 183 10.63 -13.05 10.06
N GLY A 184 10.39 -13.68 8.91
CA GLY A 184 9.54 -14.86 8.77
C GLY A 184 8.04 -14.55 8.74
N THR A 185 7.67 -13.29 8.51
CA THR A 185 6.28 -12.87 8.31
C THR A 185 5.94 -12.81 6.82
N GLN A 186 4.68 -13.12 6.50
CA GLN A 186 4.14 -12.95 5.16
C GLN A 186 2.72 -12.39 5.25
N TYR A 187 2.49 -11.28 4.54
CA TYR A 187 1.22 -10.59 4.52
C TYR A 187 0.74 -10.34 3.10
N MET A 188 -0.58 -10.24 2.97
CA MET A 188 -1.22 -9.61 1.83
C MET A 188 -2.12 -8.48 2.34
N ILE A 189 -2.23 -7.42 1.55
CA ILE A 189 -3.15 -6.31 1.77
C ILE A 189 -4.19 -6.30 0.65
N THR A 190 -5.43 -6.04 1.02
CA THR A 190 -6.55 -5.85 0.08
C THR A 190 -7.25 -4.54 0.39
N ILE A 191 -7.88 -3.96 -0.64
CA ILE A 191 -8.78 -2.83 -0.49
C ILE A 191 -10.15 -3.41 -0.12
N ASP A 192 -10.63 -3.14 1.08
CA ASP A 192 -11.92 -3.61 1.60
C ASP A 192 -13.04 -2.58 1.36
N ASN A 193 -12.69 -1.30 1.49
CA ASN A 193 -13.59 -0.17 1.32
C ASN A 193 -12.96 0.89 0.42
N GLY A 194 -13.43 0.98 -0.83
CA GLY A 194 -12.88 1.90 -1.83
C GLY A 194 -13.04 3.39 -1.48
N ILE A 195 -14.11 3.79 -0.77
CA ILE A 195 -14.33 5.20 -0.37
C ILE A 195 -13.32 5.62 0.69
N GLN A 196 -13.15 4.78 1.71
CA GLN A 196 -12.16 4.96 2.76
C GLN A 196 -10.75 4.98 2.18
N PHE A 197 -10.45 4.01 1.31
CA PHE A 197 -9.15 3.93 0.67
C PHE A 197 -8.87 5.10 -0.29
N THR A 198 -9.87 5.62 -0.98
CA THR A 198 -9.73 6.84 -1.80
C THR A 198 -9.27 8.02 -0.96
N SER A 199 -9.85 8.19 0.24
CA SER A 199 -9.48 9.27 1.17
C SER A 199 -8.08 9.06 1.73
N PHE A 200 -7.77 7.83 2.16
CA PHE A 200 -6.45 7.45 2.67
C PHE A 200 -5.36 7.62 1.61
N ALA A 201 -5.58 7.15 0.38
CA ALA A 201 -4.64 7.28 -0.72
C ALA A 201 -4.31 8.75 -1.03
N SER A 202 -5.31 9.66 -0.96
CA SER A 202 -5.09 11.10 -1.10
C SER A 202 -4.26 11.71 0.03
N SER A 203 -4.17 11.07 1.21
CA SER A 203 -3.28 11.53 2.29
C SER A 203 -1.82 11.06 2.14
N MET A 204 -1.57 10.15 1.20
CA MET A 204 -0.25 9.57 0.93
C MET A 204 0.45 10.23 -0.26
N LEU A 205 -0.29 10.97 -1.10
CA LEU A 205 0.18 11.54 -2.37
C LEU A 205 -0.11 13.05 -2.43
N ASP A 206 0.65 13.76 -3.25
CA ASP A 206 0.39 15.17 -3.51
C ASP A 206 -0.86 15.40 -4.38
N SER A 207 -1.16 16.68 -4.65
CA SER A 207 -2.29 17.10 -5.47
C SER A 207 -2.26 16.61 -6.93
N GLN A 208 -1.12 16.11 -7.41
CA GLN A 208 -0.92 15.54 -8.73
C GLN A 208 -0.92 14.01 -8.70
N ASN A 209 -1.31 13.40 -7.57
CA ASN A 209 -1.22 11.97 -7.30
C ASN A 209 0.21 11.42 -7.43
N GLN A 210 1.22 12.25 -7.14
CA GLN A 210 2.62 11.87 -7.16
C GLN A 210 3.17 11.73 -5.74
N TYR A 211 4.32 11.06 -5.65
CA TYR A 211 5.08 11.00 -4.43
C TYR A 211 5.75 12.34 -4.14
N SER A 212 5.51 12.85 -2.94
CA SER A 212 6.25 13.97 -2.40
C SER A 212 7.15 13.52 -1.26
N THR A 213 8.42 13.91 -1.29
CA THR A 213 9.40 13.64 -0.22
C THR A 213 8.96 14.21 1.12
N VAL A 214 8.26 15.34 1.12
CA VAL A 214 7.71 15.96 2.34
C VAL A 214 6.62 15.06 2.94
N MET A 215 5.68 14.60 2.11
CA MET A 215 4.59 13.74 2.56
C MET A 215 5.11 12.39 3.03
N SER A 216 6.04 11.77 2.29
CA SER A 216 6.65 10.50 2.68
C SER A 216 7.36 10.64 4.03
N SER A 217 8.14 11.71 4.23
CA SER A 217 8.85 11.98 5.49
C SER A 217 7.88 12.16 6.66
N MET A 218 6.76 12.85 6.46
CA MET A 218 5.74 13.01 7.49
C MET A 218 5.10 11.66 7.86
N GLN A 219 4.78 10.83 6.87
CA GLN A 219 4.18 9.52 7.11
C GLN A 219 5.16 8.56 7.81
N GLU A 220 6.45 8.59 7.45
CA GLU A 220 7.51 7.84 8.15
C GLU A 220 7.63 8.27 9.63
N ILE A 221 7.57 9.58 9.91
CA ILE A 221 7.53 10.08 11.29
C ILE A 221 6.31 9.55 12.04
N MET A 222 5.15 9.48 11.37
CA MET A 222 3.94 8.93 11.98
C MET A 222 4.07 7.44 12.26
N TYR A 223 4.68 6.65 11.37
CA TYR A 223 4.99 5.24 11.61
C TYR A 223 5.86 5.05 12.86
N VAL A 224 6.95 5.79 12.95
CA VAL A 224 7.87 5.73 14.10
C VAL A 224 7.17 6.15 15.40
N LYS A 225 6.36 7.22 15.37
CA LYS A 225 5.56 7.67 16.53
C LYS A 225 4.53 6.64 16.98
N ASN A 226 3.98 5.85 16.06
CA ASN A 226 3.09 4.73 16.37
C ASN A 226 3.86 3.46 16.78
N GLY A 227 5.19 3.52 16.90
CA GLY A 227 6.01 2.40 17.32
C GLY A 227 6.17 1.32 16.25
N ILE A 228 5.98 1.66 14.97
CA ILE A 228 6.28 0.77 13.83
C ILE A 228 7.73 1.01 13.44
N THR A 229 8.65 0.18 13.94
CA THR A 229 10.10 0.37 13.76
C THR A 229 10.86 -0.97 13.72
N ASN A 230 12.04 -0.99 13.11
CA ASN A 230 12.89 -2.19 13.06
C ASN A 230 13.39 -2.68 14.43
N ASN A 231 13.37 -1.81 15.45
CA ASN A 231 13.84 -2.13 16.81
C ASN A 231 12.73 -2.67 17.72
N ASN A 232 11.47 -2.71 17.25
CA ASN A 232 10.36 -3.23 18.02
C ASN A 232 10.15 -4.73 17.77
N THR A 233 9.39 -5.38 18.65
CA THR A 233 9.05 -6.81 18.47
C THR A 233 8.12 -7.00 17.27
N LEU A 234 8.14 -8.21 16.68
CA LEU A 234 7.26 -8.55 15.56
C LEU A 234 5.78 -8.36 15.91
N GLU A 235 5.38 -8.82 17.09
CA GLU A 235 4.01 -8.70 17.59
C GLU A 235 3.59 -7.23 17.78
N ASN A 236 4.47 -6.40 18.34
CA ASN A 236 4.16 -4.99 18.50
C ASN A 236 4.08 -4.25 17.17
N ASN A 237 5.00 -4.53 16.23
CA ASN A 237 4.94 -3.95 14.89
C ASN A 237 3.64 -4.35 14.15
N GLU A 238 3.23 -5.62 14.22
CA GLU A 238 1.97 -6.10 13.65
C GLU A 238 0.76 -5.40 14.27
N ASN A 239 0.67 -5.37 15.62
CA ASN A 239 -0.39 -4.68 16.34
C ASN A 239 -0.44 -3.17 16.00
N ASN A 240 0.70 -2.50 15.99
CA ASN A 240 0.81 -1.06 15.73
C ASN A 240 0.47 -0.72 14.28
N PHE A 241 0.89 -1.55 13.32
CA PHE A 241 0.54 -1.40 11.92
C PHE A 241 -0.97 -1.54 11.67
N LEU A 242 -1.60 -2.56 12.27
CA LEU A 242 -3.06 -2.71 12.18
C LEU A 242 -3.82 -1.53 12.80
N ARG A 243 -3.35 -1.03 13.94
CA ARG A 243 -3.90 0.18 14.57
C ARG A 243 -3.72 1.42 13.71
N TYR A 244 -2.57 1.56 13.05
CA TYR A 244 -2.31 2.66 12.12
C TYR A 244 -3.31 2.64 10.96
N LEU A 245 -3.56 1.48 10.35
CA LEU A 245 -4.56 1.34 9.28
C LEU A 245 -5.97 1.69 9.78
N GLN A 246 -6.34 1.20 10.96
CA GLN A 246 -7.66 1.45 11.55
C GLN A 246 -7.86 2.92 11.95
N SER A 247 -6.87 3.56 12.57
CA SER A 247 -6.96 4.95 13.02
C SER A 247 -7.01 5.95 11.86
N ASN A 248 -6.36 5.62 10.74
CA ASN A 248 -6.42 6.40 9.52
C ASN A 248 -7.64 6.07 8.64
N ASN A 249 -8.53 5.19 9.11
CA ASN A 249 -9.70 4.74 8.35
C ASN A 249 -9.31 4.33 6.93
N SER A 250 -8.27 3.52 6.80
CA SER A 250 -7.56 3.35 5.53
C SER A 250 -8.36 2.61 4.45
N GLY A 251 -9.44 1.92 4.83
CA GLY A 251 -10.16 1.02 3.93
C GLY A 251 -9.34 -0.22 3.51
N LEU A 252 -8.19 -0.46 4.14
CA LEU A 252 -7.32 -1.60 3.88
C LEU A 252 -7.51 -2.69 4.94
N LYS A 253 -7.36 -3.94 4.51
CA LYS A 253 -7.35 -5.12 5.39
C LYS A 253 -6.10 -5.95 5.12
N ILE A 254 -5.58 -6.57 6.18
CA ILE A 254 -4.35 -7.36 6.13
C ILE A 254 -4.66 -8.82 6.42
N LEU A 255 -4.08 -9.69 5.63
CA LEU A 255 -4.14 -11.13 5.80
C LEU A 255 -2.73 -11.66 6.06
N LYS A 256 -2.59 -12.54 7.04
CA LYS A 256 -1.33 -13.20 7.39
C LYS A 256 -1.33 -14.61 6.86
N GLY A 257 -0.29 -14.95 6.11
CA GLY A 257 -0.06 -16.31 5.63
C GLY A 257 0.67 -17.16 6.67
N ASP A 258 0.36 -18.46 6.69
CA ASP A 258 1.20 -19.43 7.38
C ASP A 258 2.57 -19.59 6.68
N LYS A 259 3.46 -20.36 7.31
CA LYS A 259 4.83 -20.56 6.80
C LYS A 259 4.86 -21.10 5.37
N ASN A 260 3.84 -21.84 4.93
CA ASN A 260 3.82 -22.50 3.62
C ASN A 260 2.92 -21.79 2.60
N PHE A 261 2.33 -20.64 2.95
CA PHE A 261 1.35 -19.93 2.13
C PHE A 261 0.10 -20.76 1.80
N SER A 262 -0.19 -21.77 2.63
CA SER A 262 -1.33 -22.67 2.52
C SER A 262 -2.57 -22.15 3.21
N ASP A 263 -2.41 -21.56 4.39
CA ASP A 263 -3.50 -21.02 5.19
C ASP A 263 -3.32 -19.51 5.36
N TRP A 264 -4.41 -18.76 5.26
CA TRP A 264 -4.43 -17.31 5.41
C TRP A 264 -5.47 -16.93 6.46
N SER A 265 -5.11 -15.95 7.30
CA SER A 265 -6.02 -15.40 8.31
C SER A 265 -6.11 -13.90 8.17
N LEU A 266 -7.34 -13.39 8.12
CA LEU A 266 -7.63 -11.97 8.24
C LEU A 266 -7.21 -11.51 9.64
N LEU A 267 -6.43 -10.43 9.73
CA LEU A 267 -6.03 -9.84 10.99
C LEU A 267 -6.95 -8.68 11.35
N GLU A 268 -7.49 -8.70 12.57
CA GLU A 268 -8.31 -7.61 13.11
C GLU A 268 -7.89 -7.26 14.53
N ILE A 269 -8.10 -6.01 14.93
CA ILE A 269 -7.96 -5.59 16.32
C ILE A 269 -9.29 -5.78 17.02
N ASN A 270 -9.31 -6.57 18.09
CA ASN A 270 -10.50 -6.75 18.92
C ASN A 270 -10.73 -5.55 19.87
N GLU A 271 -11.82 -5.57 20.63
CA GLU A 271 -12.18 -4.52 21.60
C GLU A 271 -11.12 -4.31 22.69
N LEU A 272 -10.34 -5.34 23.00
CA LEU A 272 -9.22 -5.28 23.95
C LEU A 272 -7.93 -4.75 23.33
N GLY A 273 -7.96 -4.39 22.04
CA GLY A 273 -6.82 -3.83 21.35
C GLY A 273 -5.75 -4.85 20.96
N LYS A 274 -6.10 -6.14 20.91
CA LYS A 274 -5.20 -7.22 20.49
C LYS A 274 -5.51 -7.67 19.08
N THR A 275 -4.48 -8.05 18.33
CA THR A 275 -4.65 -8.73 17.04
C THR A 275 -5.28 -10.10 17.25
N VAL A 276 -6.36 -10.36 16.51
CA VAL A 276 -7.07 -11.63 16.46
C VAL A 276 -7.11 -12.12 15.01
N PRO A 277 -6.55 -13.29 14.71
CA PRO A 277 -6.65 -13.88 13.38
C PRO A 277 -7.99 -14.60 13.18
N THR A 278 -8.63 -14.35 12.04
CA THR A 278 -9.81 -15.08 11.55
C THR A 278 -9.46 -15.86 10.29
N LYS A 279 -9.57 -17.19 10.32
CA LYS A 279 -9.19 -18.08 9.22
C LYS A 279 -10.02 -17.81 7.95
N CYS A 280 -9.37 -17.67 6.80
CA CYS A 280 -10.00 -17.44 5.50
C CYS A 280 -10.15 -18.73 4.64
N ASN A 281 -9.25 -19.70 4.83
CA ASN A 281 -9.22 -21.00 4.16
C ASN A 281 -8.55 -22.02 5.05
#